data_AF-A0A1F2TJU0-F1
#
_entry.id   AF-A0A1F2TJU0-F1
#
_cell.length_a   1.000
_cell.length_b   1.000
_cell.length_c   1.000
_cell.angle_alpha   90.00
_cell.angle_beta   90.00
_cell.angle_gamma   90.00
#
_symmetry.space_group_name_H-M   'P 1'
#
loop_
_entity.id
_entity.type
_entity.pdbx_description
1 polymer ?
#
loop_
_entity_poly.entity_id
_entity_poly.type
_entity_poly.pdbx_seq_one_letter_code
_entity_poly.pdbx_strand_id
1 'polypeptide(L)' 'MLFAGNLVRQPYMAGRAHRVSGDLVNTDRVMRDTFWVGVYPGLSETMLDFVVEKLETVLGVRL' A
#
# COMPACT_ATOMS: atom_id res chain seq x y z
N MET A 1 7.85 2.96 9.21
CA MET A 1 6.66 3.62 8.62
C MET A 1 5.84 2.55 7.90
N LEU A 2 4.57 2.38 8.27
CA LEU A 2 3.65 1.45 7.61
C LEU A 2 3.32 1.87 6.16
N PHE A 3 3.55 3.15 5.81
CA PHE A 3 3.22 3.74 4.51
C PHE A 3 4.41 3.98 3.56
N ALA A 4 5.63 3.64 3.97
CA ALA A 4 6.83 3.97 3.18
C ALA A 4 7.25 2.87 2.19
N GLY A 5 6.54 1.73 2.16
CA GLY A 5 6.98 0.55 1.43
C GLY A 5 8.34 0.09 1.93
N ASN A 6 9.35 0.09 1.04
CA ASN A 6 10.73 -0.18 1.41
C ASN A 6 11.53 1.11 1.63
N LEU A 7 11.86 1.38 2.90
CA LEU A 7 12.57 2.59 3.30
C LEU A 7 13.93 2.73 2.60
N VAL A 8 14.68 1.64 2.45
CA VAL A 8 16.05 1.70 1.90
C VAL A 8 16.08 2.09 0.42
N ARG A 9 14.95 2.00 -0.27
CA ARG A 9 14.78 2.37 -1.68
C ARG A 9 14.26 3.81 -1.87
N GLN A 10 14.02 4.55 -0.78
CA GLN A 10 13.60 5.94 -0.85
C GLN A 10 14.77 6.86 -1.25
N PRO A 11 14.56 7.90 -2.08
CA PRO A 11 15.64 8.78 -2.53
C PRO A 11 16.47 9.38 -1.40
N TYR A 12 15.82 9.73 -0.29
CA TYR A 12 16.51 10.32 0.87
C TYR A 12 17.45 9.35 1.59
N MET A 13 17.29 8.03 1.40
CA MET A 13 18.16 6.99 1.98
C MET A 13 19.42 6.75 1.14
N ALA A 14 19.53 7.33 -0.06
CA ALA A 14 20.73 7.26 -0.86
C ALA A 14 21.96 7.78 -0.08
N GLY A 15 23.01 6.98 0.00
CA GLY A 15 24.25 7.32 0.71
C GLY A 15 24.17 7.30 2.25
N ARG A 16 23.02 6.94 2.84
CA ARG A 16 22.90 6.85 4.31
C ARG A 16 23.45 5.52 4.83
N ALA A 17 24.20 5.60 5.94
CA ALA A 17 24.67 4.41 6.64
C ALA A 17 23.49 3.63 7.24
N HIS A 18 23.33 2.37 6.81
CA HIS A 18 22.37 1.43 7.35
C HIS A 18 22.88 -0.01 7.11
N ARG A 19 22.25 -0.99 7.74
CA ARG A 19 22.54 -2.42 7.52
C ARG A 19 21.25 -3.14 7.18
N VAL A 20 21.37 -4.14 6.32
CA VAL A 20 20.32 -5.10 6.01
C VAL A 20 20.85 -6.48 6.36
N SER A 21 20.06 -7.28 7.08
CA SER A 21 20.38 -8.66 7.40
C SER A 21 19.47 -9.58 6.60
N GLY A 22 20.04 -10.41 5.74
CA GLY A 22 19.26 -11.22 4.80
C GLY A 22 18.69 -10.39 3.66
N ASP A 23 17.53 -10.79 3.16
CA ASP A 23 16.81 -10.10 2.09
C ASP A 23 15.56 -9.35 2.61
N LEU A 24 15.02 -8.49 1.75
CA LEU A 24 13.84 -7.67 2.03
C LEU A 24 12.67 -8.05 1.12
N VAL A 25 12.52 -9.34 0.78
CA VAL A 25 11.57 -9.81 -0.25
C VAL A 25 10.14 -9.36 0.05
N ASN A 26 9.68 -9.51 1.29
CA ASN A 26 8.34 -9.08 1.68
C ASN A 26 8.22 -7.55 1.70
N THR A 27 9.26 -6.83 2.10
CA THR A 27 9.26 -5.36 2.06
C THR A 27 9.20 -4.85 0.62
N ASP A 28 9.89 -5.50 -0.31
CA ASP A 28 9.85 -5.20 -1.75
C ASP A 28 8.51 -5.56 -2.38
N ARG A 29 7.83 -6.60 -1.87
CA ARG A 29 6.45 -6.91 -2.25
C ARG A 29 5.47 -5.85 -1.74
N VAL A 30 5.57 -5.47 -0.46
CA VAL A 30 4.74 -4.40 0.12
C VAL A 30 4.91 -3.08 -0.61
N MET A 31 6.14 -2.75 -1.05
CA MET A 31 6.40 -1.54 -1.82
C MET A 31 5.72 -1.53 -3.20
N ARG A 32 5.57 -2.69 -3.85
CA ARG A 32 5.08 -2.79 -5.24
C ARG A 32 3.60 -3.16 -5.35
N ASP A 33 3.14 -4.07 -4.49
CA ASP A 33 1.89 -4.81 -4.69
C ASP A 33 0.86 -4.53 -3.58
N THR A 34 1.11 -3.54 -2.72
CA THR A 34 0.22 -3.23 -1.59
C THR A 34 -0.21 -1.78 -1.61
N PHE A 35 -1.50 -1.59 -1.36
CA PHE A 35 -2.11 -0.30 -1.06
C PHE A 35 -3.13 -0.51 0.06
N TRP A 36 -3.72 0.58 0.54
CA TRP A 36 -4.68 0.59 1.64
C TRP A 36 -5.87 1.47 1.26
N VAL A 37 -7.02 1.18 1.83
CA VAL A 37 -8.25 1.95 1.68
C VAL A 37 -8.74 2.42 3.04
N GLY A 38 -9.44 3.54 3.08
CA GLY A 38 -9.97 4.09 4.32
C GLY A 38 -11.11 3.24 4.88
N VAL A 39 -11.02 2.91 6.17
CA VAL A 39 -12.08 2.20 6.94
C VAL A 39 -12.32 2.85 8.31
N TYR A 40 -12.01 4.15 8.42
CA TYR A 40 -12.12 4.87 9.69
C TYR A 40 -13.60 5.11 10.06
N PRO A 41 -13.96 5.23 11.36
CA PRO A 41 -15.36 5.25 11.81
C PRO A 41 -16.24 6.39 11.29
N GLY A 42 -15.68 7.43 10.66
CA GLY A 42 -16.47 8.53 10.09
C GLY A 42 -16.80 8.36 8.60
N LEU A 43 -16.53 7.19 8.02
CA LEU A 43 -17.06 6.81 6.70
C LEU A 43 -18.46 6.24 6.87
N SER A 44 -19.41 6.76 6.10
CA SER A 44 -20.75 6.17 6.02
C SER A 44 -20.73 4.91 5.14
N GLU A 45 -21.75 4.07 5.29
CA GLU A 45 -21.93 2.89 4.44
C GLU A 45 -21.95 3.26 2.95
N THR A 46 -22.65 4.33 2.57
CA THR A 46 -22.68 4.80 1.16
C THR A 46 -21.30 5.16 0.61
N MET A 47 -20.39 5.70 1.44
CA MET A 47 -19.01 5.96 1.02
C MET A 47 -18.23 4.66 0.79
N LEU A 48 -18.46 3.66 1.63
CA LEU A 48 -17.84 2.35 1.49
C LEU A 48 -18.39 1.59 0.28
N ASP A 49 -19.70 1.65 0.04
CA ASP A 49 -20.35 1.06 -1.14
C ASP A 49 -19.76 1.63 -2.44
N PHE A 50 -19.53 2.95 -2.50
CA PHE A 50 -18.85 3.57 -3.63
C PHE A 50 -17.44 3.01 -3.84
N VAL A 51 -16.65 2.83 -2.77
CA VAL A 51 -15.31 2.25 -2.87
C VAL A 51 -15.36 0.81 -3.39
N VAL A 52 -16.30 0.00 -2.90
CA VAL A 52 -16.53 -1.37 -3.37
C VAL A 52 -16.85 -1.38 -4.87
N GLU A 53 -17.81 -0.57 -5.31
CA GLU A 53 -18.19 -0.47 -6.73
C GLU A 53 -17.00 -0.10 -7.63
N LYS A 54 -16.16 0.84 -7.19
CA LYS A 54 -14.96 1.23 -7.95
C LYS A 54 -13.90 0.12 -7.98
N LEU A 55 -13.72 -0.62 -6.89
CA LEU A 55 -12.83 -1.78 -6.89
C LEU A 55 -13.35 -2.87 -7.84
N GLU A 56 -14.64 -3.18 -7.79
CA GLU A 56 -15.26 -4.16 -8.70
C GLU A 56 -15.10 -3.77 -10.18
N THR A 57 -15.30 -2.48 -10.49
CA THR A 57 -15.14 -1.94 -11.85
C THR A 57 -13.70 -2.05 -12.33
N VAL A 58 -12.73 -1.61 -11.51
CA VAL A 58 -11.31 -1.62 -11.88
C VAL A 58 -10.77 -3.05 -12.01
N LEU A 59 -11.25 -3.97 -11.17
CA LEU A 59 -10.83 -5.37 -11.20
C LEU A 59 -11.63 -6.23 -12.20
N GLY A 60 -12.65 -5.67 -12.85
CA GLY A 60 -13.47 -6.40 -13.84
C GLY A 60 -14.31 -7.53 -13.23
N VAL A 61 -14.67 -7.41 -11.95
CA VAL A 61 -15.48 -8.42 -11.23
C VAL A 61 -16.96 -8.30 -11.57
N ARG A 62 -17.40 -7.10 -11.98
CA ARG A 62 -18.75 -6.82 -12.46
C ARG A 62 -18.68 -6.38 -13.94
N LEU A 63 -19.42 -7.07 -14.81
CA LEU A 63 -19.67 -6.71 -16.21
C LEU A 63 -20.83 -5.72 -16.32
#